data_AF-A0A345E803-F1
#
_entry.id   AF-A0A345E803-F1
#
_cell.length_a   1.000
_cell.length_b   1.000
_cell.length_c   1.000
_cell.angle_alpha   90.00
_cell.angle_beta   90.00
_cell.angle_gamma   90.00
#
_symmetry.space_group_name_H-M   'P 1'
#
loop_
_entity.id
_entity.type
_entity.pdbx_description
1 polymer ?
#
loop_
_entity_poly.entity_id
_entity_poly.type
_entity_poly.pdbx_seq_one_letter_code
_entity_poly.pdbx_strand_id
1 'polypeptide(L)' 'MSRTNGGGILEELPPATLLETDHLRLIRAGVACMHDIETVRAYVAHENQHRRRRWVLRMLADRAASLRESAPKDHSS' A
#
# COMPACT_ATOMS: atom_id res chain seq x y z
N MET A 1 -1.38 17.89 22.25
CA MET A 1 -0.41 17.44 21.23
C MET A 1 -0.77 16.00 20.87
N SER A 2 -1.58 15.79 19.83
CA SER A 2 -1.91 14.44 19.36
C SER A 2 -1.54 14.36 17.88
N ARG A 3 -0.26 14.07 17.62
CA ARG A 3 0.16 13.64 16.29
C ARG A 3 -0.21 12.16 16.20
N THR A 4 -1.31 11.88 15.51
CA THR A 4 -1.55 10.56 14.91
C THR A 4 -0.46 10.34 13.86
N ASN A 5 0.71 9.89 14.32
CA ASN A 5 1.87 9.60 13.50
C ASN A 5 1.65 8.24 12.78
N GLY A 6 0.65 8.19 11.91
CA GLY A 6 0.46 7.12 10.94
C GLY A 6 1.27 7.31 9.65
N GLY A 7 2.05 8.40 9.56
CA GLY A 7 2.86 8.76 8.39
C GLY A 7 4.30 8.25 8.44
N GLY A 8 4.87 8.04 9.63
CA GLY A 8 6.33 7.98 9.79
C GLY A 8 7.10 6.84 9.13
N ILE A 9 6.46 5.72 8.72
CA ILE A 9 7.19 4.56 8.15
C ILE A 9 6.98 4.45 6.65
N LEU A 10 5.81 4.90 6.13
CA LEU A 10 5.50 4.83 4.70
C LEU A 10 5.97 6.07 3.94
N GLU A 11 6.06 7.24 4.59
CA GLU A 11 6.80 8.38 4.04
C GLU A 11 8.30 8.06 3.90
N GLU A 12 8.83 7.18 4.76
CA GLU A 12 10.23 6.72 4.73
C GLU A 12 10.48 5.49 3.83
N LEU A 13 9.43 4.81 3.35
CA LEU A 13 9.51 3.67 2.44
C LEU A 13 8.78 4.00 1.14
N PRO A 14 9.45 4.64 0.17
CA PRO A 14 8.87 4.86 -1.16
C PRO A 14 8.78 3.54 -1.96
N PRO A 15 7.98 3.51 -3.04
CA PRO A 15 7.79 2.32 -3.86
C PRO A 15 9.09 1.67 -4.33
N ALA A 16 10.07 2.49 -4.74
CA ALA A 16 11.38 2.03 -5.17
C ALA A 16 12.07 1.21 -4.06
N THR A 17 12.12 1.73 -2.84
CA THR A 17 12.79 1.07 -1.71
C THR A 17 12.17 -0.28 -1.34
N LEU A 18 10.83 -0.36 -1.27
CA LEU A 18 10.16 -1.60 -0.89
C LEU A 18 10.05 -2.61 -2.04
N LEU A 19 9.88 -2.15 -3.28
CA LEU A 19 9.64 -3.03 -4.44
C LEU A 19 10.91 -3.46 -5.16
N GLU A 20 12.06 -2.82 -4.92
CA GLU A 20 13.35 -3.26 -5.48
C GLU A 20 13.79 -4.63 -4.96
N THR A 21 13.37 -5.00 -3.75
CA THR A 21 13.69 -6.31 -3.19
C THR A 21 12.84 -7.44 -3.80
N ASP A 22 13.37 -8.66 -3.79
CA ASP A 22 12.64 -9.89 -4.09
C ASP A 22 12.23 -10.66 -2.82
N HIS A 23 12.47 -10.08 -1.64
CA HIS A 23 12.07 -10.66 -0.36
C HIS A 23 10.55 -10.56 -0.16
N LEU A 24 9.85 -11.64 -0.52
CA LEU A 24 8.39 -11.78 -0.38
C LEU A 24 7.85 -11.34 0.99
N ARG A 25 8.53 -11.68 2.09
CA ARG A 25 8.11 -11.31 3.45
C ARG A 25 8.11 -9.80 3.68
N LEU A 26 9.13 -9.09 3.18
CA LEU A 26 9.23 -7.64 3.32
C LEU A 26 8.15 -6.93 2.51
N ILE A 27 7.95 -7.35 1.26
CA ILE A 27 6.89 -6.79 0.40
C ILE A 27 5.52 -6.99 1.04
N ARG A 28 5.23 -8.20 1.55
CA ARG A 28 3.96 -8.48 2.25
C ARG A 28 3.77 -7.60 3.48
N ALA A 29 4.80 -7.48 4.32
CA ALA A 29 4.73 -6.64 5.51
C ALA A 29 4.47 -5.17 5.14
N GLY A 30 5.21 -4.63 4.16
CA GLY A 30 5.02 -3.24 3.72
C GLY A 30 3.63 -2.99 3.12
N VAL A 31 3.11 -3.91 2.29
CA VAL A 31 1.73 -3.80 1.77
C VAL A 31 0.69 -3.85 2.89
N ALA A 32 0.86 -4.73 3.88
CA ALA A 32 -0.05 -4.80 5.03
C ALA A 32 -0.08 -3.52 5.87
N CYS A 33 1.04 -2.79 5.91
CA CYS A 33 1.15 -1.52 6.61
C CYS A 33 0.54 -0.33 5.85
N MET A 34 0.11 -0.48 4.58
CA MET A 34 -0.46 0.63 3.80
C MET A 34 -1.87 0.98 4.30
N HIS A 35 -2.08 2.18 4.83
CA HIS A 35 -3.36 2.61 5.40
C HIS A 35 -4.19 3.53 4.49
N ASP A 36 -3.67 3.87 3.31
CA ASP A 36 -4.27 4.82 2.41
C ASP A 36 -4.25 4.31 0.96
N ILE A 37 -5.31 4.62 0.21
CA ILE A 37 -5.48 4.12 -1.15
C ILE A 37 -4.60 4.83 -2.17
N GLU A 38 -4.28 6.12 -1.96
CA GLU A 38 -3.36 6.85 -2.84
C GLU A 38 -1.94 6.28 -2.72
N THR A 39 -1.54 5.89 -1.51
CA THR A 39 -0.29 5.14 -1.29
C THR A 39 -0.27 3.84 -2.10
N VAL A 40 -1.34 3.03 -2.02
CA VAL A 40 -1.42 1.78 -2.80
C VAL A 40 -1.36 2.05 -4.31
N ARG A 41 -2.01 3.11 -4.80
CA ARG A 41 -1.97 3.51 -6.22
C ARG A 41 -0.56 3.87 -6.69
N ALA A 42 0.20 4.63 -5.89
CA ALA A 42 1.58 4.98 -6.21
C ALA A 42 2.45 3.72 -6.37
N TYR A 43 2.26 2.74 -5.49
CA TYR A 43 2.94 1.45 -5.55
C TYR A 43 2.55 0.62 -6.78
N VAL A 44 1.26 0.61 -7.16
CA VAL A 44 0.77 -0.04 -8.39
C VAL A 44 1.39 0.59 -9.63
N ALA A 45 1.44 1.92 -9.70
CA ALA A 45 2.04 2.65 -10.81
C ALA A 45 3.54 2.30 -10.96
N HIS A 46 4.27 2.32 -9.85
CA HIS A 46 5.69 1.97 -9.84
C HIS A 46 5.93 0.52 -10.30
N GLU A 47 5.22 -0.47 -9.72
CA GLU A 47 5.38 -1.88 -10.11
C GLU A 47 5.03 -2.10 -11.60
N ASN A 48 4.00 -1.40 -12.12
CA ASN A 48 3.63 -1.47 -13.53
C ASN A 48 4.67 -0.89 -14.49
N GLN A 49 5.45 0.10 -14.06
CA GLN A 49 6.50 0.72 -14.88
C GLN A 49 7.83 -0.06 -14.85
N HIS A 50 8.05 -0.88 -13.80
CA HIS A 50 9.34 -1.54 -13.57
C HIS A 50 9.26 -3.05 -13.83
N ARG A 51 8.96 -3.85 -12.79
CA ARG A 51 9.06 -5.32 -12.86
C ARG A 51 7.78 -6.02 -13.28
N ARG A 52 6.61 -5.38 -13.14
CA ARG A 52 5.29 -5.90 -13.52
C ARG A 52 4.99 -7.29 -12.95
N ARG A 53 5.42 -7.55 -11.70
CA ARG A 53 5.23 -8.84 -11.04
C ARG A 53 3.74 -9.01 -10.71
N ARG A 54 3.11 -10.00 -11.36
CA ARG A 54 1.66 -10.27 -11.20
C ARG A 54 1.25 -10.51 -9.74
N TRP A 55 2.09 -11.19 -8.97
CA TRP A 55 1.79 -11.49 -7.57
C TRP A 55 1.83 -10.24 -6.68
N VAL A 56 2.72 -9.27 -6.96
CA VAL A 56 2.78 -7.97 -6.26
C VAL A 56 1.54 -7.15 -6.59
N LEU A 57 1.21 -7.03 -7.87
CA LEU A 57 0.02 -6.29 -8.33
C LEU A 57 -1.27 -6.85 -7.73
N ARG A 58 -1.38 -8.18 -7.60
CA ARG A 58 -2.52 -8.82 -6.94
C ARG A 58 -2.62 -8.43 -5.46
N MET A 59 -1.52 -8.50 -4.71
CA MET A 59 -1.53 -8.09 -3.30
C MET A 59 -1.88 -6.62 -3.10
N LEU A 60 -1.39 -5.73 -3.98
CA LEU A 60 -1.74 -4.32 -3.95
C LEU A 60 -3.24 -4.11 -4.25
N ALA A 61 -3.79 -4.84 -5.23
CA ALA A 61 -5.21 -4.78 -5.54
C ALA A 61 -6.09 -5.27 -4.37
N ASP A 62 -5.70 -6.39 -3.73
CA ASP A 62 -6.39 -6.93 -2.56
C ASP A 62 -6.35 -5.91 -1.40
N ARG A 63 -5.21 -5.27 -1.16
CA ARG A 63 -5.09 -4.23 -0.13
C ARG A 63 -5.98 -3.02 -0.43
N ALA A 64 -6.02 -2.55 -1.68
CA ALA A 64 -6.90 -1.45 -2.08
C ALA A 64 -8.39 -1.80 -1.88
N ALA A 65 -8.79 -3.04 -2.15
CA ALA A 65 -10.15 -3.51 -1.91
C ALA A 65 -10.50 -3.49 -0.42
N SER A 66 -9.62 -4.01 0.44
CA SER A 66 -9.83 -3.98 1.90
C SER A 66 -9.95 -2.56 2.46
N LEU A 67 -9.13 -1.61 1.96
CA LEU A 67 -9.20 -0.21 2.39
C LEU A 67 -10.53 0.45 1.98
N ARG A 68 -11.08 0.12 0.80
CA ARG A 68 -12.39 0.62 0.36
C ARG A 68 -13.54 0.05 1.19
N GLU A 69 -13.44 -1.22 1.58
CA GLU A 69 -14.44 -1.86 2.43
C GLU A 69 -14.41 -1.32 3.87
N SER A 70 -13.20 -0.97 4.35
CA SER A 70 -12.96 -0.44 5.70
C SER A 70 -13.19 1.07 5.79
N ALA A 71 -13.30 1.78 4.67
CA ALA A 71 -13.68 3.19 4.67
C ALA A 71 -15.07 3.32 5.32
N PRO A 72 -15.28 4.27 6.25
CA PRO A 72 -16.57 4.44 6.89
C PRO A 72 -17.62 4.61 5.80
N LYS A 73 -18.56 3.67 5.75
CA LYS A 73 -19.77 3.84 4.95
C LYS A 73 -20.55 4.91 5.67
N ASP A 74 -20.54 6.13 5.14
CA ASP A 74 -21.49 7.15 5.54
C ASP A 74 -22.89 6.58 5.28
N HIS A 75 -23.46 5.96 6.32
CA HIS A 75 -24.86 5.61 6.39
C HIS A 75 -25.62 6.94 6.58
N SER A 76 -25.67 7.76 5.53
CA SER A 76 -26.72 8.78 5.42
C SER A 76 -28.04 8.02 5.24
N SER A 77 -28.77 7.90 6.34
CA SER A 77 -30.21 7.58 6.35
C SER A 77 -31.02 8.84 6.04
#